data_AF-A0A2D5P8Z7-F1
#
_entry.id   AF-A0A2D5P8Z7-F1
#
_cell.length_a   1.000
_cell.length_b   1.000
_cell.length_c   1.000
_cell.angle_alpha   90.00
_cell.angle_beta   90.00
_cell.angle_gamma   90.00
#
_symmetry.space_group_name_H-M   'P 1'
#
loop_
_entity.id
_entity.type
_entity.pdbx_description
1 polymer ?
#
loop_
_entity_poly.entity_id
_entity_poly.type
_entity_poly.pdbx_seq_one_letter_code
_entity_poly.pdbx_strand_id
1 'polypeptide(L)'
;MNNRFDEVTVWVRDLSNINRPDFELTLPTSESLSYEFDYLIADVEDDNNVFFTFGLYEYQSLTKLNEIAEALTEVEDINLLLAIHEAHSLDINKILDQDLENYYIYGNYDLKEYAIEYVEENYSDLDSFILNCIDYEKMAREFSHDSNLNETSQGLLIG
;
A
#
# COMPACT_ATOMS: atom_id res chain seq x y z
N MET A 1 12.62 -8.02 -5.42
CA MET A 1 11.79 -7.26 -6.38
C MET A 1 11.99 -5.80 -6.07
N ASN A 2 11.93 -4.92 -7.06
CA ASN A 2 12.06 -3.49 -6.82
C ASN A 2 10.68 -3.01 -6.36
N ASN A 3 10.50 -2.69 -5.08
CA ASN A 3 9.21 -2.25 -4.51
C ASN A 3 8.95 -0.76 -4.77
N ARG A 4 9.59 -0.19 -5.79
CA ARG A 4 9.45 1.22 -6.13
C ARG A 4 8.40 1.36 -7.21
N PHE A 5 7.67 2.46 -7.15
CA PHE A 5 6.75 2.83 -8.21
C PHE A 5 7.52 3.51 -9.33
N ASP A 6 7.27 3.07 -10.56
CA ASP A 6 7.87 3.65 -11.76
C ASP A 6 6.83 4.47 -12.53
N GLU A 7 5.77 3.84 -13.02
CA GLU A 7 4.70 4.47 -13.80
C GLU A 7 3.35 3.76 -13.64
N VAL A 8 2.29 4.44 -14.06
CA VAL A 8 0.93 3.91 -14.21
C VAL A 8 0.44 4.17 -15.62
N THR A 9 -0.18 3.16 -16.22
CA THR A 9 -0.90 3.28 -17.48
C THR A 9 -2.37 3.57 -17.19
N VAL A 10 -2.91 4.60 -17.83
CA VAL A 10 -4.28 5.07 -17.65
C VAL A 10 -4.99 5.04 -19.01
N TRP A 11 -6.13 4.36 -19.07
CA TRP A 11 -7.00 4.38 -20.25
C TRP A 11 -8.12 5.39 -20.05
N VAL A 12 -8.23 6.32 -20.98
CA VAL A 12 -9.15 7.47 -20.89
C VAL A 12 -10.20 7.37 -21.98
N ARG A 13 -11.46 7.46 -21.58
CA ARG A 13 -12.62 7.49 -22.47
C ARG A 13 -13.07 8.92 -22.71
N ASP A 14 -13.17 9.29 -23.98
CA ASP A 14 -13.78 10.54 -24.42
C ASP A 14 -15.31 10.41 -24.38
N LEU A 15 -15.97 11.11 -23.45
CA LEU A 15 -17.42 11.06 -23.29
C LEU A 15 -18.16 11.87 -24.35
N SER A 16 -17.47 12.78 -25.05
CA SER A 16 -18.06 13.55 -26.15
C SER A 16 -18.20 12.73 -27.43
N ASN A 17 -17.46 11.62 -27.56
CA ASN A 17 -17.47 10.75 -28.73
C ASN A 17 -17.41 9.27 -28.35
N ILE A 18 -18.59 8.66 -28.17
CA ILE A 18 -18.74 7.25 -27.79
C ILE A 18 -18.15 6.24 -28.80
N ASN A 19 -17.88 6.67 -30.04
CA ASN A 19 -17.26 5.81 -31.06
C ASN A 19 -15.73 5.91 -31.08
N ARG A 20 -15.16 6.84 -30.31
CA ARG A 20 -13.71 6.96 -30.16
C ARG A 20 -13.25 5.86 -29.20
N PRO A 21 -12.23 5.05 -29.58
CA PRO A 21 -11.65 4.10 -28.64
C PRO A 21 -11.01 4.85 -27.47
N ASP A 22 -10.94 4.16 -26.34
CA ASP A 22 -10.18 4.65 -25.19
C ASP A 22 -8.72 4.88 -25.62
N PHE A 23 -8.12 5.96 -25.14
CA PHE A 23 -6.72 6.28 -25.41
C PHE A 23 -5.88 6.12 -24.16
N GLU A 24 -4.63 5.73 -24.37
CA GLU A 24 -3.69 5.41 -23.30
C GLU A 24 -2.83 6.62 -22.96
N LEU A 25 -2.55 6.79 -21.66
CA LEU A 25 -1.61 7.75 -21.12
C LEU A 25 -0.74 7.07 -20.08
N THR A 26 0.55 7.38 -20.07
CA THR A 26 1.47 6.95 -19.02
C THR A 26 1.72 8.12 -18.08
N LEU A 27 1.57 7.88 -16.78
CA LEU A 27 1.85 8.84 -15.71
C LEU A 27 2.98 8.29 -14.82
N PRO A 28 3.81 9.13 -14.19
CA PRO A 28 3.76 10.59 -14.25
C PRO A 28 4.23 11.13 -15.60
N THR A 29 3.71 12.30 -15.99
CA THR A 29 4.13 13.05 -17.18
C THR A 29 4.42 14.50 -16.83
N SER A 30 5.47 15.05 -17.45
CA SER A 30 5.83 16.47 -17.33
C SER A 30 4.92 17.41 -18.13
N GLU A 31 4.02 16.87 -18.95
CA GLU A 31 3.12 17.65 -19.79
C GLU A 31 1.86 18.08 -19.03
N SER A 32 1.38 19.29 -19.30
CA SER A 32 0.11 19.77 -18.75
C SER A 32 -1.05 18.93 -19.28
N LEU A 33 -1.69 18.18 -18.39
CA LEU A 33 -2.89 17.38 -18.70
C LEU A 33 -4.14 18.26 -18.69
N SER A 34 -4.36 19.02 -19.78
CA SER A 34 -5.61 19.75 -20.02
C SER A 34 -6.29 19.23 -21.28
N TYR A 35 -7.48 18.64 -21.14
CA TYR A 35 -8.29 18.15 -22.26
C TYR A 35 -9.53 19.02 -22.44
N GLU A 36 -9.84 19.35 -23.70
CA GLU A 36 -10.99 20.20 -24.07
C GLU A 36 -12.34 19.46 -24.07
N PHE A 37 -12.35 18.19 -23.66
CA PHE A 37 -13.54 17.33 -23.67
C PHE A 37 -13.76 16.69 -22.29
N ASP A 38 -15.02 16.37 -22.01
CA ASP A 38 -15.38 15.57 -20.84
C ASP A 38 -14.85 14.14 -21.02
N TYR A 39 -14.19 13.61 -20.00
CA TYR A 39 -13.59 12.28 -20.03
C TYR A 39 -13.91 11.47 -18.77
N LEU A 40 -13.66 10.17 -18.87
CA LEU A 40 -13.68 9.21 -17.76
C LEU A 40 -12.38 8.39 -17.80
N ILE A 41 -11.82 8.06 -16.65
CA ILE A 41 -10.77 7.04 -16.57
C ILE A 41 -11.44 5.68 -16.64
N ALA A 42 -11.29 5.00 -17.78
CA ALA A 42 -11.87 3.69 -18.03
C ALA A 42 -11.15 2.58 -17.25
N ASP A 43 -9.82 2.69 -17.13
CA ASP A 43 -8.99 1.69 -16.44
C ASP A 43 -7.64 2.29 -16.02
N VAL A 44 -6.98 1.64 -15.06
CA VAL A 44 -5.65 1.99 -14.54
C VAL A 44 -4.85 0.72 -14.26
N GLU A 45 -3.58 0.69 -14.66
CA GLU A 45 -2.70 -0.44 -14.43
C GLU A 45 -1.31 0.04 -14.02
N ASP A 46 -0.83 -0.44 -12.88
CA ASP A 46 0.53 -0.25 -12.38
C ASP A 46 1.05 -1.58 -11.81
N ASP A 47 2.37 -1.76 -11.80
CA ASP A 47 3.02 -3.02 -11.40
C ASP A 47 2.67 -3.47 -9.96
N ASN A 48 2.29 -2.53 -9.10
CA ASN A 48 2.02 -2.76 -7.68
C ASN A 48 0.52 -2.70 -7.34
N ASN A 49 -0.37 -2.51 -8.34
CA ASN A 49 -1.80 -2.29 -8.18
C ASN A 49 -2.18 -1.16 -7.19
N VAL A 50 -1.33 -0.14 -7.02
CA VAL A 50 -1.59 0.98 -6.12
C VAL A 50 -2.87 1.70 -6.55
N PHE A 51 -2.99 2.08 -7.82
CA PHE A 51 -4.12 2.91 -8.26
C PHE A 51 -5.45 2.18 -8.11
N PHE A 52 -5.47 0.89 -8.41
CA PHE A 52 -6.64 0.05 -8.20
C PHE A 52 -7.00 -0.07 -6.71
N THR A 53 -6.01 -0.40 -5.86
CA THR A 53 -6.19 -0.59 -4.42
C THR A 53 -6.79 0.65 -3.75
N PHE A 54 -6.33 1.84 -4.13
CA PHE A 54 -6.80 3.11 -3.57
C PHE A 54 -8.03 3.68 -4.27
N GLY A 55 -8.65 2.98 -5.23
CA GLY A 55 -9.84 3.45 -5.94
C GLY A 55 -9.59 4.69 -6.82
N LEU A 56 -8.37 4.81 -7.38
CA LEU A 56 -7.91 5.97 -8.13
C LEU A 56 -8.22 5.85 -9.63
N TYR A 57 -9.50 5.64 -9.96
CA TYR A 57 -9.98 5.49 -11.33
C TYR A 57 -11.39 6.10 -11.51
N GLU A 58 -12.01 5.95 -12.68
CA GLU A 58 -13.32 6.53 -13.05
C GLU A 58 -13.37 8.06 -12.97
N TYR A 59 -13.88 8.60 -11.87
CA TYR A 59 -14.23 10.02 -11.69
C TYR A 59 -13.06 10.88 -11.18
N GLN A 60 -11.86 10.31 -11.09
CA GLN A 60 -10.67 11.09 -10.76
C GLN A 60 -10.28 12.01 -11.93
N SER A 61 -9.67 13.15 -11.61
CA SER A 61 -9.04 13.98 -12.63
C SER A 61 -7.66 13.43 -12.99
N LEU A 62 -7.27 13.50 -14.26
CA LEU A 62 -5.92 13.14 -14.71
C LEU A 62 -4.82 13.94 -14.02
N THR A 63 -5.06 15.23 -13.71
CA THR A 63 -4.14 16.06 -12.92
C THR A 63 -3.85 15.43 -11.56
N LYS A 64 -4.89 15.05 -10.81
CA LYS A 64 -4.75 14.38 -9.52
C LYS A 64 -4.04 13.02 -9.63
N LEU A 65 -4.37 12.22 -10.65
CA LEU A 65 -3.66 10.95 -10.88
C LEU A 65 -2.17 11.18 -11.15
N ASN A 66 -1.84 12.21 -11.92
CA ASN A 66 -0.46 12.57 -12.22
C ASN A 66 0.29 13.04 -10.98
N GLU A 67 -0.32 13.91 -10.15
CA GLU A 67 0.25 14.36 -8.88
C GLU A 67 0.55 13.18 -7.94
N ILE A 68 -0.37 12.21 -7.86
CA ILE A 68 -0.16 10.99 -7.07
C ILE A 68 0.95 10.14 -7.67
N ALA A 69 0.97 9.92 -9.00
CA ALA A 69 2.02 9.17 -9.66
C ALA A 69 3.41 9.80 -9.43
N GLU A 70 3.51 11.13 -9.52
CA GLU A 70 4.74 11.87 -9.21
C GLU A 70 5.18 11.64 -7.77
N ALA A 71 4.27 11.80 -6.79
CA ALA A 71 4.59 11.57 -5.39
C ALA A 71 5.06 10.13 -5.12
N LEU A 72 4.47 9.14 -5.79
CA LEU A 72 4.82 7.73 -5.63
C LEU A 72 6.23 7.40 -6.15
N THR A 73 6.75 8.12 -7.15
CA THR A 73 8.13 7.90 -7.63
C THR A 73 9.20 8.20 -6.57
N GLU A 74 8.87 9.05 -5.60
CA GLU A 74 9.76 9.39 -4.48
C GLU A 74 9.63 8.40 -3.31
N VAL A 75 8.63 7.51 -3.32
CA VAL A 75 8.43 6.51 -2.27
C VAL A 75 9.44 5.38 -2.42
N GLU A 76 10.10 5.04 -1.31
CA GLU A 76 11.13 4.00 -1.29
C GLU A 76 10.53 2.58 -1.27
N ASP A 77 9.40 2.40 -0.58
CA ASP A 77 8.72 1.11 -0.45
C ASP A 77 7.20 1.24 -0.58
N ILE A 78 6.69 0.84 -1.75
CA ILE A 78 5.25 0.87 -2.05
C ILE A 78 4.47 -0.13 -1.19
N ASN A 79 5.09 -1.25 -0.81
CA ASN A 79 4.42 -2.24 0.03
C ASN A 79 4.07 -1.66 1.39
N LEU A 80 4.89 -0.72 1.90
CA LEU A 80 4.59 -0.03 3.15
C LEU A 80 3.29 0.78 3.05
N LEU A 81 3.06 1.47 1.93
CA LEU A 81 1.82 2.22 1.70
C LEU A 81 0.60 1.30 1.65
N LEU A 82 0.73 0.17 0.95
CA LEU A 82 -0.34 -0.83 0.83
C LEU A 82 -0.67 -1.45 2.19
N ALA A 83 0.35 -1.75 3.00
CA ALA A 83 0.18 -2.25 4.36
C ALA A 83 -0.55 -1.25 5.27
N ILE A 84 -0.14 0.03 5.25
CA ILE A 84 -0.79 1.11 6.02
C ILE A 84 -2.25 1.27 5.59
N HIS A 85 -2.52 1.21 4.28
CA HIS A 85 -3.89 1.24 3.77
C HIS A 85 -4.74 0.08 4.29
N GLU A 86 -4.22 -1.14 4.24
CA GLU A 86 -4.93 -2.33 4.71
C GLU A 86 -5.21 -2.27 6.22
N ALA A 87 -4.22 -1.89 7.02
CA ALA A 87 -4.32 -1.82 8.48
C ALA A 87 -5.28 -0.72 8.96
N HIS A 88 -5.25 0.45 8.30
CA HIS A 88 -5.90 1.66 8.82
C HIS A 88 -7.01 2.22 7.93
N SER A 89 -7.25 1.62 6.76
CA SER A 89 -8.24 2.08 5.77
C SER A 89 -8.05 3.56 5.38
N LEU A 90 -6.80 4.01 5.30
CA LEU A 90 -6.45 5.40 4.98
C LEU A 90 -6.40 5.61 3.47
N ASP A 91 -6.82 6.79 3.02
CA ASP A 91 -6.65 7.19 1.63
C ASP A 91 -5.18 7.54 1.32
N ILE A 92 -4.77 7.41 0.05
CA ILE A 92 -3.38 7.56 -0.36
C ILE A 92 -2.78 8.91 0.02
N ASN A 93 -3.55 10.01 -0.06
CA ASN A 93 -3.04 11.35 0.25
C ASN A 93 -2.72 11.46 1.74
N LYS A 94 -3.59 10.94 2.62
CA LYS A 94 -3.30 10.89 4.05
C LYS A 94 -2.09 10.04 4.40
N ILE A 95 -1.80 9.00 3.62
CA ILE A 95 -0.62 8.16 3.85
C ILE A 95 0.63 8.93 3.38
N LEU A 96 0.59 9.54 2.19
CA LEU A 96 1.70 10.35 1.67
C LEU A 96 2.01 11.59 2.52
N ASP A 97 1.02 12.13 3.23
CA ASP A 97 1.18 13.23 4.18
C ASP A 97 1.77 12.80 5.55
N GLN A 98 1.92 11.49 5.80
CA GLN A 98 2.47 10.97 7.07
C GLN A 98 3.98 10.83 7.05
N ASP A 99 4.54 10.81 8.26
CA ASP A 99 5.92 10.43 8.48
C ASP A 99 6.06 8.91 8.45
N LEU A 100 6.32 8.39 7.24
CA LEU A 100 6.46 6.96 6.95
C LEU A 100 7.63 6.32 7.71
N GLU A 101 8.59 7.10 8.24
CA GLU A 101 9.72 6.56 9.02
C GLU A 101 9.27 5.89 10.32
N ASN A 102 8.05 6.17 10.79
CA ASN A 102 7.48 5.52 11.97
C ASN A 102 6.92 4.12 11.68
N TYR A 103 6.79 3.75 10.40
CA TYR A 103 6.23 2.47 9.98
C TYR A 103 7.29 1.59 9.33
N TYR A 104 7.21 0.28 9.56
CA TYR A 104 7.97 -0.70 8.81
C TYR A 104 7.24 -2.04 8.74
N ILE A 105 7.59 -2.84 7.72
CA ILE A 105 7.07 -4.21 7.56
C ILE A 105 8.08 -5.17 8.19
N TYR A 106 7.65 -5.86 9.24
CA TYR A 106 8.42 -6.90 9.90
C TYR A 106 8.18 -8.26 9.24
N GLY A 107 9.00 -8.57 8.23
CA GLY A 107 8.99 -9.87 7.55
C GLY A 107 7.63 -10.23 6.95
N ASN A 108 7.49 -11.49 6.56
CA ASN A 108 6.21 -12.05 6.13
C ASN A 108 5.68 -13.00 7.20
N TYR A 109 5.51 -12.45 8.41
CA TYR A 109 5.08 -13.18 9.59
C TYR A 109 3.60 -12.99 9.87
N ASP A 110 2.95 -14.03 10.38
CA ASP A 110 1.73 -13.85 11.16
C ASP A 110 2.07 -13.45 12.62
N LEU A 111 1.09 -12.97 13.38
CA LEU A 111 1.25 -12.50 14.76
C LEU A 111 1.71 -13.61 15.70
N LYS A 112 1.46 -14.88 15.37
CA LYS A 112 1.90 -16.01 16.17
C LYS A 112 3.39 -16.28 15.94
N GLU A 113 3.82 -16.27 14.69
CA GLU A 113 5.24 -16.35 14.34
C GLU A 113 6.01 -15.19 14.97
N TYR A 114 5.47 -13.97 14.89
CA TYR A 114 6.02 -12.81 15.60
C TYR A 114 6.06 -13.00 17.12
N ALA A 115 5.01 -13.58 17.72
CA ALA A 115 5.00 -13.85 19.16
C ALA A 115 6.09 -14.87 19.58
N ILE A 116 6.38 -15.85 18.73
CA ILE A 116 7.47 -16.81 18.97
C ILE A 116 8.81 -16.08 18.90
N GLU A 117 9.07 -15.36 17.80
CA GLU A 117 10.33 -14.65 17.59
C GLU A 117 10.57 -13.57 18.67
N TYR A 118 9.53 -12.81 19.02
CA TYR A 118 9.59 -11.82 20.10
C TYR A 118 10.06 -12.45 21.41
N VAL A 119 9.54 -13.64 21.77
CA VAL A 119 9.95 -14.32 23.00
C VAL A 119 11.39 -14.84 22.87
N GLU A 120 11.73 -15.47 21.75
CA GLU A 120 13.07 -16.01 21.52
C GLU A 120 14.16 -14.93 21.56
N GLU A 121 13.87 -13.74 21.03
CA GLU A 121 14.80 -12.61 21.02
C GLU A 121 14.89 -11.89 22.38
N ASN A 122 13.76 -11.67 23.05
CA ASN A 122 13.73 -10.87 24.29
C ASN A 122 13.95 -11.69 25.56
N TYR A 123 13.74 -13.00 25.49
CA TYR A 123 13.84 -13.93 26.60
C TYR A 123 14.70 -15.14 26.26
N SER A 124 15.81 -14.90 25.56
CA SER A 124 16.77 -15.92 25.10
C SER A 124 17.36 -16.78 26.22
N ASP A 125 17.29 -16.32 27.48
CA ASP A 125 17.79 -17.04 28.66
C ASP A 125 16.77 -18.05 29.23
N LEU A 126 15.56 -18.11 28.69
CA LEU A 126 14.55 -19.09 29.12
C LEU A 126 14.95 -20.50 28.71
N ASP A 127 14.75 -21.43 29.63
CA ASP A 127 14.94 -22.84 29.34
C ASP A 127 13.97 -23.31 28.24
N SER A 128 14.45 -24.19 27.36
CA SER A 128 13.66 -24.78 26.27
C SER A 128 12.33 -25.40 26.71
N PHE A 129 12.24 -25.92 27.93
CA PHE A 129 10.99 -26.44 28.49
C PHE A 129 9.97 -25.32 28.70
N ILE A 130 10.41 -24.15 29.18
CA ILE A 130 9.55 -22.99 29.41
C ILE A 130 9.06 -22.45 28.07
N LEU A 131 9.94 -22.30 27.07
CA LEU A 131 9.57 -21.84 25.73
C LEU A 131 8.47 -22.69 25.10
N ASN A 132 8.51 -24.02 25.30
CA ASN A 132 7.49 -24.95 24.82
C ASN A 132 6.17 -24.91 25.61
N CYS A 133 6.13 -24.25 26.77
CA CYS A 133 4.93 -24.11 27.60
C CYS A 133 4.19 -22.78 27.38
N ILE A 134 4.74 -21.88 26.57
CA ILE A 134 4.13 -20.57 26.28
C ILE A 134 2.97 -20.74 25.30
N ASP A 135 1.86 -20.09 25.59
CA ASP A 135 0.67 -20.06 24.72
C ASP A 135 0.80 -18.88 23.73
N TYR A 136 1.53 -19.12 22.64
CA TYR A 136 1.77 -18.12 21.59
C TYR A 136 0.50 -17.70 20.85
N GLU A 137 -0.52 -18.57 20.78
CA GLU A 137 -1.82 -18.25 20.17
C GLU A 137 -2.56 -17.19 20.98
N LYS A 138 -2.54 -17.34 22.32
CA LYS A 138 -3.11 -16.33 23.20
C LYS A 138 -2.33 -15.02 23.09
N MET A 139 -1.00 -15.09 23.06
CA MET A 139 -0.15 -13.91 22.93
C MET A 139 -0.38 -13.16 21.61
N ALA A 140 -0.45 -13.86 20.48
CA ALA A 140 -0.80 -13.30 19.18
C ALA A 140 -2.16 -12.57 19.21
N ARG A 141 -3.15 -13.15 19.88
CA ARG A 141 -4.45 -12.50 20.08
C ARG A 141 -4.36 -11.24 20.93
N GLU A 142 -3.49 -11.17 21.92
CA GLU A 142 -3.28 -9.92 22.68
C GLU A 142 -2.62 -8.87 21.79
N PHE A 143 -1.62 -9.26 20.98
CA PHE A 143 -1.01 -8.36 19.99
C PHE A 143 -1.98 -7.84 18.94
N SER A 144 -2.97 -8.63 18.51
CA SER A 144 -3.98 -8.15 17.56
C SER A 144 -4.88 -7.03 18.13
N HIS A 145 -4.82 -6.74 19.43
CA HIS A 145 -5.50 -5.59 20.04
C HIS A 145 -4.57 -4.37 20.20
N ASP A 146 -3.27 -4.53 19.92
CA ASP A 146 -2.33 -3.42 19.84
C ASP A 146 -2.54 -2.71 18.50
N SER A 147 -2.82 -1.41 18.55
CA SER A 147 -3.01 -0.62 17.33
C SER A 147 -1.76 -0.55 16.46
N ASN A 148 -0.59 -0.82 17.04
CA ASN A 148 0.69 -0.67 16.39
C ASN A 148 1.19 -1.96 15.74
N LEU A 149 0.43 -3.06 15.82
CA LEU A 149 0.76 -4.35 15.22
C LEU A 149 -0.40 -4.83 14.37
N ASN A 150 -0.22 -4.82 13.05
CA ASN A 150 -1.28 -5.16 12.10
C ASN A 150 -0.79 -6.20 11.10
N GLU A 151 -1.44 -7.36 11.04
CA GLU A 151 -1.22 -8.30 9.94
C GLU A 151 -1.79 -7.72 8.66
N THR A 152 -0.99 -7.73 7.60
CA THR A 152 -1.40 -7.27 6.27
C THR A 152 -0.98 -8.30 5.23
N SER A 153 -1.53 -8.18 4.03
CA SER A 153 -1.09 -8.96 2.87
C SER A 153 0.38 -8.76 2.51
N GLN A 154 1.01 -7.68 2.99
CA GLN A 154 2.41 -7.35 2.76
C GLN A 154 3.35 -7.88 3.86
N GLY A 155 2.79 -8.39 4.97
CA GLY A 155 3.52 -8.80 6.17
C GLY A 155 2.98 -8.13 7.43
N LEU A 156 3.74 -8.22 8.53
CA LEU A 156 3.36 -7.59 9.80
C LEU A 156 3.77 -6.11 9.79
N LEU A 157 2.80 -5.21 9.72
CA LEU A 157 3.03 -3.78 9.85
C LEU A 157 3.25 -3.42 11.32
N ILE A 158 4.34 -2.71 11.60
CA ILE A 158 4.65 -2.13 12.90
C ILE A 158 4.74 -0.61 12.76
N GLY A 159 4.01 0.14 13.59
CA GLY A 159 4.07 1.61 13.65
C GLY A 159 2.95 2.26 14.44
#